data_AF-A0AAW0D7X1-F1
#
_entry.id   AF-A0AAW0D7X1-F1
#
_cell.length_a   1.000
_cell.length_b   1.000
_cell.length_c   1.000
_cell.angle_alpha   90.00
_cell.angle_beta   90.00
_cell.angle_gamma   90.00
#
_symmetry.space_group_name_H-M   'P 1'
#
loop_
_entity.id
_entity.type
_entity.pdbx_description
1 polymer ?
#
loop_
_entity_poly.entity_id
_entity_poly.type
_entity_poly.pdbx_seq_one_letter_code
_entity_poly.pdbx_strand_id
1 'polypeptide(L)'
;MPSIERDPTPFLCIAENPRNHPRPRNSKLHRDAMQKNFPDGWNPPKKLSREAMEGLRELHHLDKEKFSTPVLAEKFRISPEAVRRILKSKWEQPKEKREKLAERDRQHASLTRLKERLKERMEADRLTAERTGQAIGVSSKDRFTFQ
;
A
#
# COMPACT_ATOMS: atom_id res chain seq x y z
N MET A 1 -66.63 8.22 40.73
CA MET A 1 -65.18 8.25 40.45
C MET A 1 -64.88 7.09 39.52
N PRO A 2 -64.59 7.30 38.22
CA PRO A 2 -64.24 6.20 37.34
C PRO A 2 -62.78 5.80 37.60
N SER A 3 -62.58 4.50 37.82
CA SER A 3 -61.27 3.87 37.98
C SER A 3 -60.49 3.99 36.68
N ILE A 4 -59.36 4.69 36.71
CA ILE A 4 -58.41 4.77 35.60
C ILE A 4 -57.69 3.42 35.54
N GLU A 5 -58.13 2.55 34.62
CA GLU A 5 -57.35 1.39 34.21
C GLU A 5 -56.03 1.91 33.62
N ARG A 6 -54.92 1.67 34.33
CA ARG A 6 -53.59 1.91 33.76
C ARG A 6 -53.30 0.74 32.84
N ASP A 7 -53.35 0.99 31.54
CA ASP A 7 -52.84 0.06 30.55
C ASP A 7 -51.40 -0.35 30.93
N PRO A 8 -51.07 -1.65 30.94
CA PRO A 8 -49.71 -2.08 31.18
C PRO A 8 -48.86 -1.61 30.00
N THR A 9 -48.05 -0.58 30.23
CA THR A 9 -46.99 -0.15 29.30
C THR A 9 -46.23 -1.39 28.86
N PRO A 10 -46.18 -1.72 27.55
CA PRO A 10 -45.45 -2.89 27.10
C PRO A 10 -44.00 -2.69 27.50
N PHE A 11 -43.51 -3.66 28.26
CA PHE A 11 -42.16 -3.73 28.78
C PHE A 11 -41.14 -3.27 27.75
N LEU A 12 -40.35 -2.27 28.16
CA LEU A 12 -39.00 -1.98 27.68
C LEU A 12 -38.46 -3.08 26.77
N CYS A 13 -38.29 -2.78 25.49
CA CYS A 13 -37.49 -3.59 24.59
C CYS A 13 -36.08 -3.70 25.21
N ILE A 14 -35.81 -4.83 25.86
CA ILE A 14 -34.46 -5.20 26.30
C ILE A 14 -33.67 -5.31 25.00
N ALA A 15 -32.95 -4.24 24.65
CA ALA A 15 -32.05 -4.24 23.51
C ALA A 15 -31.00 -5.32 23.78
N GLU A 16 -31.11 -6.46 23.08
CA GLU A 16 -30.07 -7.47 23.11
C GLU A 16 -28.74 -6.80 22.73
N ASN A 17 -27.78 -6.84 23.66
CA ASN A 17 -26.44 -6.31 23.42
C ASN A 17 -25.85 -7.03 22.19
N PRO A 18 -25.55 -6.33 21.08
CA PRO A 18 -25.14 -6.96 19.79
C PRO A 18 -23.81 -7.72 19.86
N ARG A 19 -23.18 -7.75 21.04
CA ARG A 19 -21.94 -8.47 21.34
C ARG A 19 -22.15 -9.94 21.73
N ASN A 20 -23.39 -10.39 21.98
CA ASN A 20 -23.68 -11.71 22.55
C ASN A 20 -24.44 -12.68 21.61
N HIS A 21 -24.33 -12.50 20.28
CA HIS A 21 -24.86 -13.46 19.31
C HIS A 21 -23.78 -14.51 18.95
N PRO A 22 -24.07 -15.83 18.99
CA PRO A 22 -23.15 -16.85 18.51
C PRO A 22 -22.84 -16.60 17.03
N ARG A 23 -21.58 -16.29 16.69
CA ARG A 23 -21.17 -15.95 15.32
C ARG A 23 -21.55 -17.08 14.37
N PRO A 24 -22.40 -16.86 13.34
CA PRO A 24 -23.06 -18.00 12.72
C PRO A 24 -22.23 -18.55 11.57
N ARG A 25 -22.74 -19.66 11.02
CA ARG A 25 -22.45 -20.37 9.76
C ARG A 25 -22.15 -19.49 8.51
N ASN A 26 -22.27 -18.17 8.65
CA ASN A 26 -22.22 -17.10 7.65
C ASN A 26 -20.79 -16.71 7.24
N SER A 27 -19.77 -17.06 8.03
CA SER A 27 -18.37 -16.78 7.69
C SER A 27 -17.95 -17.50 6.40
N LYS A 28 -18.39 -18.74 6.21
CA LYS A 28 -18.15 -19.50 4.97
C LYS A 28 -18.86 -18.85 3.77
N LEU A 29 -20.14 -18.52 3.90
CA LEU A 29 -20.91 -17.83 2.86
C LEU A 29 -20.30 -16.47 2.47
N HIS A 30 -19.82 -15.70 3.45
CA HIS A 30 -19.14 -14.43 3.19
C HIS A 30 -17.81 -14.64 2.45
N ARG A 31 -17.01 -15.63 2.87
CA ARG A 31 -15.75 -15.98 2.20
C ARG A 31 -15.98 -16.43 0.77
N ASP A 32 -16.98 -17.29 0.56
CA ASP A 32 -17.31 -17.82 -0.77
C ASP A 32 -17.87 -16.71 -1.68
N ALA A 33 -18.69 -15.79 -1.14
CA ALA A 33 -19.15 -14.60 -1.86
C ALA A 33 -18.00 -13.64 -2.21
N MET A 34 -17.05 -13.43 -1.30
CA MET A 34 -15.85 -12.62 -1.57
C MET A 34 -14.99 -13.24 -2.67
N GLN A 35 -14.78 -14.55 -2.63
CA GLN A 35 -14.01 -15.26 -3.64
C GLN A 35 -14.70 -15.27 -5.02
N LYS A 36 -16.05 -15.32 -5.04
CA LYS A 36 -16.84 -15.21 -6.27
C LYS A 36 -16.82 -13.80 -6.86
N ASN A 37 -16.96 -12.78 -6.02
CA ASN A 37 -17.03 -11.38 -6.47
C ASN A 37 -15.65 -10.80 -6.79
N PHE A 38 -14.60 -11.29 -6.15
CA PHE A 38 -13.23 -10.80 -6.26
C PHE A 38 -12.24 -11.97 -6.43
N PRO A 39 -12.19 -12.60 -7.63
CA PRO A 39 -11.30 -13.74 -7.88
C PRO A 39 -9.81 -13.37 -7.74
N ASP A 40 -9.41 -12.16 -8.14
CA ASP A 40 -8.04 -11.65 -8.00
C ASP A 40 -7.77 -11.02 -6.61
N GLY A 41 -8.74 -11.10 -5.69
CA GLY A 41 -8.68 -10.54 -4.36
C GLY A 41 -9.27 -9.12 -4.25
N TRP A 42 -9.52 -8.70 -3.01
CA TRP A 42 -10.07 -7.38 -2.72
C TRP A 42 -9.00 -6.30 -2.91
N ASN A 43 -9.11 -5.54 -4.01
CA ASN A 43 -8.27 -4.39 -4.30
C ASN A 43 -9.12 -3.10 -4.27
N PRO A 44 -9.03 -2.28 -3.19
CA PRO A 44 -9.79 -1.04 -3.11
C PRO A 44 -9.48 -0.14 -4.31
N PRO A 45 -10.48 0.47 -4.97
CA PRO A 45 -10.24 1.31 -6.16
C PRO A 45 -9.47 2.59 -5.85
N LYS A 46 -9.55 3.10 -4.60
CA LYS A 46 -8.84 4.30 -4.14
C LYS A 46 -7.82 3.95 -3.07
N LYS A 47 -6.67 3.39 -3.47
CA LYS A 47 -5.55 3.14 -2.55
C LYS A 47 -4.77 4.43 -2.32
N LEU A 48 -4.60 4.81 -1.07
CA LEU A 48 -3.73 5.92 -0.71
C LEU A 48 -2.29 5.42 -0.61
N SER A 49 -1.34 6.13 -1.21
CA SER A 49 0.08 5.80 -1.07
C SER A 49 0.51 5.96 0.40
N ARG A 50 1.57 5.24 0.78
CA ARG A 50 2.07 5.26 2.15
C ARG A 50 2.51 6.66 2.58
N GLU A 51 3.21 7.36 1.71
CA GLU A 51 3.64 8.74 1.93
C GLU A 51 2.45 9.70 2.07
N ALA A 52 1.41 9.53 1.25
CA ALA A 52 0.21 10.36 1.37
C ALA A 52 -0.55 10.12 2.69
N MET A 53 -0.54 8.89 3.23
CA MET A 53 -1.05 8.63 4.58
C MET A 53 -0.22 9.33 5.67
N GLU A 54 1.11 9.37 5.53
CA GLU A 54 2.00 10.08 6.46
C GLU A 54 1.78 11.60 6.38
N GLY A 55 1.73 12.16 5.17
CA GLY A 55 1.40 13.58 4.96
C GLY A 55 0.02 13.96 5.50
N LEU A 56 -0.98 13.08 5.41
CA LEU A 56 -2.29 13.31 6.03
C LEU A 56 -2.20 13.42 7.56
N ARG A 57 -1.38 12.58 8.20
CA ARG A 57 -1.15 12.62 9.66
C ARG A 57 -0.42 13.89 10.06
N GLU A 58 0.60 14.27 9.30
CA GLU A 58 1.40 15.47 9.55
C GLU A 58 0.54 16.74 9.46
N LEU A 59 -0.26 16.88 8.39
CA LEU A 59 -1.18 18.01 8.25
C LEU A 59 -2.16 18.11 9.42
N HIS A 60 -2.77 16.99 9.79
CA HIS A 60 -3.69 16.96 10.93
C HIS A 60 -2.99 17.20 12.28
N HIS A 61 -1.70 16.88 12.39
CA HIS A 61 -0.90 17.15 13.59
C HIS A 61 -0.55 18.63 13.71
N LEU A 62 -0.24 19.30 12.59
CA LEU A 62 0.08 20.72 12.55
C LEU A 62 -1.11 21.58 12.99
N ASP A 63 -2.24 21.50 12.29
CA ASP A 63 -3.44 22.30 12.60
C ASP A 63 -4.72 21.48 12.56
N LYS A 64 -5.16 20.97 13.71
CA LYS A 64 -6.38 20.15 13.81
C LYS A 64 -7.66 20.87 13.41
N GLU A 65 -7.73 22.19 13.64
CA GLU A 65 -8.92 22.98 13.33
C GLU A 65 -9.05 23.23 11.82
N LYS A 66 -7.93 23.55 11.16
CA LYS A 66 -7.88 23.82 9.72
C LYS A 66 -7.96 22.54 8.88
N PHE A 67 -7.30 21.48 9.32
CA PHE A 67 -7.23 20.19 8.62
C PHE A 67 -8.19 19.16 9.24
N SER A 68 -9.47 19.54 9.32
CA SER A 68 -10.51 18.64 9.79
C SER A 68 -10.72 17.46 8.84
N THR A 69 -11.31 16.37 9.36
CA THR A 69 -11.61 15.15 8.60
C THR A 69 -12.34 15.38 7.27
N PRO A 70 -13.39 16.21 7.18
CA PRO A 70 -14.06 16.47 5.89
C PRO A 70 -13.17 17.23 4.90
N VAL A 71 -12.35 18.17 5.37
CA VAL A 71 -11.44 18.94 4.52
C VAL A 71 -10.34 18.05 3.94
N LEU A 72 -9.78 17.17 4.76
CA LEU A 72 -8.80 16.17 4.30
C LEU A 72 -9.43 15.16 3.33
N ALA A 73 -10.67 14.72 3.60
CA ALA A 73 -11.40 13.82 2.71
C ALA A 73 -11.57 14.42 1.30
N GLU A 74 -11.89 15.71 1.22
CA GLU A 74 -12.04 16.42 -0.05
C GLU A 74 -10.69 16.55 -0.79
N LYS A 75 -9.63 16.99 -0.11
CA LYS A 75 -8.30 17.17 -0.71
C LYS A 75 -7.71 15.88 -1.25
N PHE A 76 -7.82 14.80 -0.48
CA PHE A 76 -7.30 13.48 -0.86
C PHE A 76 -8.30 12.65 -1.68
N ARG A 77 -9.51 13.15 -1.94
CA ARG A 77 -10.60 12.48 -2.68
C ARG A 77 -10.96 11.09 -2.13
N ILE A 78 -10.86 10.95 -0.81
CA ILE A 78 -11.13 9.72 -0.05
C ILE A 78 -12.37 9.89 0.82
N SER A 79 -12.95 8.76 1.26
CA SER A 79 -14.08 8.78 2.19
C SER A 79 -13.65 9.35 3.55
N PRO A 80 -14.48 10.17 4.23
CA PRO A 80 -14.18 10.66 5.58
C PRO A 80 -13.98 9.53 6.60
N GLU A 81 -14.63 8.38 6.42
CA GLU A 81 -14.37 7.18 7.23
C GLU A 81 -12.96 6.64 7.05
N ALA A 82 -12.42 6.67 5.82
CA ALA A 82 -11.06 6.25 5.56
C ALA A 82 -10.05 7.18 6.27
N VAL A 83 -10.29 8.50 6.23
CA VAL A 83 -9.49 9.49 6.97
C VAL A 83 -9.49 9.18 8.47
N ARG A 84 -10.66 8.94 9.06
CA ARG A 84 -10.79 8.55 10.48
C ARG A 84 -9.99 7.29 10.80
N ARG A 85 -10.05 6.27 9.95
CA ARG A 85 -9.29 5.03 10.12
C ARG A 85 -7.78 5.28 10.06
N ILE A 86 -7.32 6.11 9.12
CA ILE A 86 -5.91 6.49 9.00
C ILE A 86 -5.45 7.20 10.28
N LEU A 87 -6.19 8.23 10.72
CA LEU A 87 -5.87 8.99 11.94
C LEU A 87 -5.90 8.12 13.21
N LYS A 88 -6.81 7.15 13.29
CA LYS A 88 -6.91 6.23 14.45
C LYS A 88 -5.85 5.14 14.45
N SER A 89 -5.47 4.63 13.28
CA SER A 89 -4.43 3.60 13.16
C SER A 89 -3.06 4.19 13.49
N LYS A 90 -2.24 3.54 14.31
CA LYS A 90 -0.86 3.98 14.64
C LYS A 90 0.19 3.15 13.91
N TRP A 91 -0.09 2.77 12.66
CA TRP A 91 0.83 1.91 11.93
C TRP A 91 2.07 2.71 11.51
N GLU A 92 3.19 2.40 12.13
CA GLU A 92 4.51 2.93 11.82
C GLU A 92 5.38 1.80 11.27
N GLN A 93 6.19 2.09 10.24
CA GLN A 93 7.25 1.15 9.88
C GLN A 93 8.40 1.31 10.86
N PRO A 94 8.91 0.21 11.46
CA PRO A 94 10.10 0.28 12.29
C PRO A 94 11.26 0.89 11.48
N LYS A 95 12.08 1.71 12.14
CA LYS A 95 13.17 2.48 11.49
C LYS A 95 14.05 1.62 10.57
N GLU A 96 14.36 0.40 11.01
CA GLU A 96 15.11 -0.60 10.24
C GLU A 96 14.48 -0.94 8.88
N LYS A 97 13.14 -1.03 8.80
CA LYS A 97 12.46 -1.32 7.52
C LYS A 97 12.51 -0.14 6.56
N ARG A 98 12.53 1.10 7.08
CA ARG A 98 12.69 2.30 6.25
C ARG A 98 14.09 2.36 5.65
N GLU A 99 15.11 2.07 6.45
CA GLU A 99 16.51 2.00 5.99
C GLU A 99 16.71 0.92 4.94
N LYS A 100 16.17 -0.29 5.17
CA LYS A 100 16.21 -1.38 4.17
C LYS A 100 15.55 -1.01 2.85
N LEU A 101 14.43 -0.27 2.89
CA LEU A 101 13.77 0.19 1.67
C LEU A 101 14.64 1.21 0.92
N ALA A 102 15.22 2.17 1.63
CA ALA A 102 16.12 3.16 1.04
C ALA A 102 17.38 2.52 0.45
N GLU A 103 17.95 1.51 1.13
CA GLU A 103 19.09 0.75 0.62
C GLU A 103 18.73 -0.04 -0.64
N ARG A 104 17.60 -0.73 -0.65
CA ARG A 104 17.10 -1.43 -1.84
C ARG A 104 16.91 -0.48 -3.01
N ASP A 105 16.36 0.72 -2.78
CA ASP A 105 16.16 1.71 -3.84
C ASP A 105 17.50 2.25 -4.38
N ARG A 106 18.50 2.45 -3.52
CA ARG A 106 19.88 2.77 -3.94
C ARG A 106 20.51 1.67 -4.79
N GLN A 107 20.37 0.41 -4.36
CA GLN A 107 20.85 -0.75 -5.11
C GLN A 107 20.16 -0.87 -6.46
N HIS A 108 18.85 -0.65 -6.51
CA HIS A 108 18.10 -0.67 -7.76
C HIS A 108 18.58 0.43 -8.72
N ALA A 109 18.80 1.64 -8.21
CA ALA A 109 19.31 2.76 -9.00
C ALA A 109 20.73 2.47 -9.55
N SER A 110 21.62 1.89 -8.74
CA SER A 110 22.97 1.55 -9.19
C SER A 110 22.98 0.45 -10.24
N LEU A 111 22.15 -0.58 -10.06
CA LEU A 111 21.99 -1.66 -11.03
C LEU A 111 21.40 -1.17 -12.35
N THR A 112 20.43 -0.25 -12.30
CA THR A 112 19.84 0.35 -13.51
C THR A 112 20.91 1.08 -14.31
N ARG A 113 21.72 1.92 -13.65
CA ARG A 113 22.84 2.63 -14.29
C ARG A 113 23.89 1.69 -14.86
N LEU A 114 24.23 0.62 -14.14
CA LEU A 114 25.21 -0.37 -14.62
C LEU A 114 24.68 -1.10 -15.87
N LYS A 115 23.41 -1.48 -15.86
CA LYS A 115 22.75 -2.14 -17.00
C LYS A 115 22.74 -1.25 -18.24
N GLU A 116 22.44 0.03 -18.07
CA GLU A 116 22.50 1.03 -19.15
C GLU A 116 23.91 1.11 -19.75
N ARG A 117 24.95 1.27 -18.91
CA ARG A 117 26.35 1.29 -19.37
C ARG A 117 26.76 0.04 -20.12
N LEU A 118 26.36 -1.14 -19.63
CA LEU A 118 26.64 -2.40 -20.31
C LEU A 118 25.96 -2.46 -21.68
N LYS A 119 24.71 -1.97 -21.76
CA LYS A 119 23.98 -1.89 -23.03
C LYS A 119 24.67 -0.94 -24.01
N GLU A 120 25.06 0.25 -23.57
CA GLU A 120 25.81 1.22 -24.37
C GLU A 120 27.12 0.64 -24.91
N ARG A 121 27.87 -0.07 -24.05
CA ARG A 121 29.11 -0.74 -24.45
C ARG A 121 28.86 -1.80 -25.51
N MET A 122 27.89 -2.69 -25.28
CA MET A 122 27.50 -3.72 -26.25
C MET A 122 27.06 -3.11 -27.59
N GLU A 123 26.35 -1.99 -27.55
CA GLU A 123 25.90 -1.27 -28.74
C GLU A 123 27.08 -0.62 -29.49
N ALA A 124 28.04 -0.03 -28.77
CA ALA A 124 29.27 0.48 -29.36
C ALA A 124 30.13 -0.63 -29.99
N ASP A 125 30.28 -1.77 -29.30
CA ASP A 125 31.00 -2.94 -29.82
C ASP A 125 30.30 -3.50 -31.08
N ARG A 126 28.96 -3.49 -31.11
CA ARG A 126 28.18 -3.86 -32.29
C ARG A 126 28.42 -2.90 -33.45
N LEU A 127 28.30 -1.58 -33.23
CA LEU A 127 28.50 -0.57 -34.27
C LEU A 127 29.92 -0.58 -34.84
N THR A 128 30.91 -0.80 -33.99
CA THR A 128 32.30 -0.92 -34.42
C THR A 128 32.53 -2.18 -35.24
N ALA A 129 32.01 -3.34 -34.82
CA ALA A 129 32.08 -4.57 -35.60
C ALA A 129 31.35 -4.47 -36.95
N GLU A 130 30.19 -3.82 -37.00
CA GLU A 130 29.46 -3.51 -38.24
C GLU A 130 30.30 -2.59 -39.16
N ARG A 131 30.99 -1.59 -38.60
CA ARG A 131 31.83 -0.64 -39.35
C ARG A 131 33.15 -1.25 -39.85
N THR A 132 33.79 -2.13 -39.08
CA THR A 132 35.08 -2.74 -39.45
C THR A 132 34.92 -4.05 -40.23
N GLY A 133 33.71 -4.63 -40.28
CA GLY A 133 33.45 -5.93 -40.90
C GLY A 133 34.11 -7.11 -40.17
N GLN A 134 34.71 -6.89 -39.00
CA GLN A 134 35.47 -7.88 -38.25
C GLN A 134 35.21 -7.72 -36.75
N ALA A 135 34.63 -8.74 -36.14
CA ALA A 135 34.41 -8.78 -34.70
C ALA A 135 35.76 -9.02 -34.00
N ILE A 136 36.37 -7.95 -33.47
CA ILE A 136 37.56 -8.04 -32.63
C ILE A 136 37.12 -8.58 -31.27
N GLY A 137 36.93 -9.90 -31.19
CA GLY A 137 36.78 -10.58 -29.91
C GLY A 137 38.06 -10.39 -29.12
N VAL A 138 37.96 -9.81 -27.91
CA VAL A 138 39.09 -9.68 -26.99
C VAL A 138 39.63 -11.09 -26.72
N SER A 139 40.73 -11.43 -27.39
CA SER A 139 41.36 -12.75 -27.30
C SER A 139 41.90 -12.94 -25.89
N SER A 140 41.30 -13.83 -25.11
CA SER A 140 41.73 -14.18 -23.74
C SER A 140 43.10 -14.89 -23.66
N LYS A 141 43.95 -14.77 -24.69
CA LYS A 141 45.22 -15.51 -24.83
C LYS A 141 46.45 -14.79 -24.31
N ASP A 142 46.33 -13.56 -23.79
CA ASP A 142 47.46 -12.86 -23.17
C ASP A 142 47.54 -13.16 -21.67
N ARG A 143 47.86 -14.41 -21.34
CA ARG A 143 48.29 -14.79 -20.00
C ARG A 143 49.78 -14.50 -19.89
N PHE A 144 50.13 -13.24 -19.66
CA PHE A 144 51.51 -12.82 -19.39
C PHE A 144 52.02 -13.54 -18.13
N THR A 145 52.93 -14.50 -18.32
CA THR A 145 53.74 -15.08 -17.25
C THR A 145 54.99 -14.22 -17.08
N PHE A 146 55.12 -13.56 -15.94
CA PHE A 146 56.34 -12.83 -15.55
C PHE A 146 57.26 -13.80 -14.79
N GLN A 147 58.53 -13.90 -15.21
CA GLN A 147 59.59 -14.69 -14.54
C GLN A 147 60.13 -13.96 -13.31
#